data_AF-A0A812JU96-F1
#
_entry.id   AF-A0A812JU96-F1
#
_cell.length_a   1.000
_cell.length_b   1.000
_cell.length_c   1.000
_cell.angle_alpha   90.00
_cell.angle_beta   90.00
_cell.angle_gamma   90.00
#
_symmetry.space_group_name_H-M   'P 1'
#
loop_
_entity.id
_entity.type
_entity.pdbx_description
1 polymer ?
#
loop_
_entity_poly.entity_id
_entity_poly.type
_entity_poly.pdbx_seq_one_letter_code
_entity_poly.pdbx_strand_id
1 'polypeptide(L)'
;MDTQALVLVAALSFLAFQAFVSPSKEHSLRGSEEAAKIAAGVVLATPEVAHARLPEEFVIFAPIVDVLPILPVFFFLLAFLWQVLGGSHFYLTDHHHHAAALQLSADEDIFDIDMNILVVCDLRSLGEVTFWAEMIKRKYVYLESRESPFALPHKVGPDVLASGWALENFEDNLWRSLAGFASHVDDASSRCYIKSCDEFYVDFQWGYAINVATEYNATLWPSSDEHATFQRLLHSLPYPSLKDADLRDWKKLGEQLLPLCHGPPLHSYPLPAGFPSTTLQGWSPVPVPDDPSCKYESCTSVRMNGHEAAEGIVV
;
A
#
# COMPACT_ATOMS: atom_id res chain seq x y z
N MET A 1 21.58 -5.75 5.93
CA MET A 1 22.55 -6.86 6.04
C MET A 1 23.92 -6.34 5.60
N ASP A 2 24.93 -6.53 6.45
CA ASP A 2 26.28 -5.98 6.23
C ASP A 2 26.96 -6.68 5.05
N THR A 3 27.41 -5.90 4.07
CA THR A 3 28.16 -6.32 2.88
C THR A 3 29.34 -7.26 3.19
N GLN A 4 29.91 -7.17 4.39
CA GLN A 4 31.01 -8.04 4.81
C GLN A 4 30.56 -9.50 5.03
N ALA A 5 29.32 -9.74 5.46
CA ALA A 5 28.80 -11.09 5.65
C ALA A 5 28.58 -11.81 4.31
N LEU A 6 28.20 -11.06 3.26
CA LEU A 6 27.99 -11.61 1.92
C LEU A 6 29.29 -12.08 1.27
N VAL A 7 30.38 -11.34 1.47
CA VAL A 7 31.72 -11.70 0.96
C VAL A 7 32.26 -12.96 1.67
N LEU A 8 32.01 -13.09 2.98
CA LEU A 8 32.46 -14.25 3.75
C LEU A 8 31.75 -15.54 3.31
N VAL A 9 30.44 -15.48 3.05
CA VAL A 9 29.64 -16.63 2.59
C VAL A 9 30.02 -17.03 1.16
N ALA A 10 30.27 -16.05 0.28
CA ALA A 10 30.76 -16.31 -1.08
C ALA A 10 32.16 -16.97 -1.07
N ALA A 11 33.06 -16.54 -0.18
CA ALA A 11 34.40 -17.12 -0.05
C ALA A 11 34.37 -18.56 0.50
N LEU A 12 33.51 -18.86 1.47
CA LEU A 12 33.33 -20.21 2.01
C LEU A 12 32.71 -21.17 0.98
N SER A 13 31.83 -20.66 0.12
CA SER A 13 31.24 -21.44 -0.98
C SER A 13 32.27 -21.74 -2.08
N PHE A 14 33.18 -20.81 -2.37
CA PHE A 14 34.28 -21.02 -3.31
C PHE A 14 35.29 -22.06 -2.84
N LEU A 15 35.55 -22.14 -1.53
CA LEU A 15 36.44 -23.14 -0.94
C LEU A 15 35.84 -24.56 -1.00
N ALA A 16 34.51 -24.70 -0.90
CA ALA A 16 33.84 -25.98 -1.10
C ALA A 16 33.91 -26.47 -2.56
N PHE A 17 33.99 -25.56 -3.54
CA PHE A 17 34.08 -25.89 -4.96
C PHE A 17 35.47 -26.35 -5.41
N GLN A 18 36.56 -25.93 -4.75
CA GLN A 18 37.91 -26.42 -5.10
C GLN A 18 38.15 -27.89 -4.75
N ALA A 19 37.29 -28.51 -3.93
CA ALA A 19 37.32 -29.94 -3.70
C ALA A 19 36.78 -30.77 -4.89
N PHE A 20 36.12 -30.14 -5.87
CA PHE A 20 35.44 -30.83 -6.97
C PHE A 20 36.02 -30.58 -8.36
N VAL A 21 37.04 -29.71 -8.51
CA VAL A 21 37.68 -29.48 -9.82
C VAL A 21 39.20 -29.47 -9.67
N SER A 22 39.83 -30.62 -9.90
CA SER A 22 41.23 -30.66 -10.32
C SER A 22 41.29 -30.70 -11.85
N PRO A 23 42.12 -29.89 -12.52
CA PRO A 23 42.28 -29.98 -13.96
C PRO A 23 43.22 -31.14 -14.30
N SER A 24 42.75 -32.14 -15.03
CA SER A 24 43.66 -33.15 -15.60
C SER A 24 44.38 -32.55 -16.81
N LYS A 25 45.69 -32.32 -16.68
CA LYS A 25 46.58 -32.17 -17.83
C LYS A 25 47.21 -33.52 -18.16
N GLU A 26 47.22 -33.78 -19.48
CA GLU A 26 48.10 -34.67 -20.25
C GLU A 26 47.80 -36.17 -20.40
N HIS A 27 47.67 -36.52 -21.70
CA HIS A 27 48.09 -37.77 -22.33
C HIS A 27 49.44 -38.27 -21.79
N SER A 28 49.51 -39.48 -21.23
CA SER A 28 50.69 -40.34 -21.38
C SER A 28 50.38 -41.81 -21.07
N LEU A 29 51.03 -42.70 -21.81
CA LEU A 29 50.85 -44.15 -21.82
C LEU A 29 51.61 -44.84 -20.67
N ARG A 30 50.93 -45.83 -20.08
CA ARG A 30 51.38 -47.12 -19.51
C ARG A 30 52.86 -47.31 -19.15
N GLY A 31 53.10 -47.55 -17.86
CA GLY A 31 54.12 -48.49 -17.33
C GLY A 31 55.35 -47.88 -16.66
N SER A 32 55.47 -48.02 -15.33
CA SER A 32 56.67 -48.49 -14.63
C SER A 32 56.47 -48.41 -13.11
N GLU A 33 57.27 -49.22 -12.43
CA GLU A 33 57.24 -49.69 -11.06
C GLU A 33 57.42 -48.65 -9.94
N GLU A 34 56.89 -49.07 -8.79
CA GLU A 34 57.43 -49.02 -7.43
C GLU A 34 57.76 -47.71 -6.69
N ALA A 35 57.32 -47.79 -5.42
CA ALA A 35 57.99 -47.38 -4.19
C ALA A 35 57.89 -45.91 -3.76
N ALA A 36 57.08 -45.68 -2.72
CA ALA A 36 57.63 -45.24 -1.43
C ALA A 36 56.64 -45.49 -0.28
N LYS A 37 57.21 -45.86 0.87
CA LYS A 37 56.61 -46.46 2.05
C LYS A 37 56.04 -45.42 3.05
N ILE A 38 54.94 -45.83 3.71
CA ILE A 38 54.63 -45.77 5.15
C ILE A 38 54.74 -44.40 5.87
N ALA A 39 53.61 -43.88 6.38
CA ALA A 39 53.44 -43.54 7.80
C ALA A 39 52.01 -43.06 8.16
N ALA A 40 51.53 -43.56 9.31
CA ALA A 40 50.45 -43.06 10.17
C ALA A 40 49.00 -43.15 9.66
N GLY A 41 48.24 -44.04 10.30
CA GLY A 41 46.84 -44.31 10.01
C GLY A 41 45.91 -43.13 10.28
N VAL A 42 45.19 -42.75 9.23
CA VAL A 42 43.72 -42.69 9.24
C VAL A 42 43.31 -43.24 7.87
N VAL A 43 42.58 -44.35 7.84
CA VAL A 43 41.86 -44.75 6.62
C VAL A 43 40.70 -43.76 6.49
N LEU A 44 40.99 -42.60 5.89
CA LEU A 44 39.96 -41.81 5.25
C LEU A 44 39.57 -42.64 4.02
N ALA A 45 38.46 -43.36 4.13
CA ALA A 45 37.76 -43.87 2.97
C ALA A 45 37.45 -42.67 2.07
N THR A 46 38.32 -42.39 1.11
CA THR A 46 37.98 -41.54 -0.02
C THR A 46 36.79 -42.21 -0.68
N PRO A 47 35.59 -41.59 -0.76
CA PRO A 47 34.60 -42.10 -1.67
C PRO A 47 35.25 -42.00 -3.04
N GLU A 48 35.55 -43.16 -3.63
CA GLU A 48 35.85 -43.26 -5.05
C GLU A 48 34.70 -42.55 -5.75
N VAL A 49 35.00 -41.42 -6.41
CA VAL A 49 34.00 -40.68 -7.19
C VAL A 49 33.59 -41.63 -8.30
N ALA A 50 32.51 -42.38 -8.08
CA ALA A 50 31.95 -43.27 -9.06
C ALA A 50 31.54 -42.41 -10.26
N HIS A 51 32.35 -42.44 -11.31
CA HIS A 51 31.96 -41.88 -12.60
C HIS A 51 30.89 -42.80 -13.20
N ALA A 52 29.66 -42.62 -12.72
CA ALA A 52 28.49 -43.23 -13.31
C ALA A 52 28.33 -42.66 -14.72
N ARG A 53 28.61 -43.48 -15.74
CA ARG A 53 28.20 -43.15 -17.10
C ARG A 53 26.70 -43.36 -17.21
N LEU A 54 26.04 -42.45 -17.93
CA LEU A 54 24.65 -42.64 -18.32
C LEU A 54 24.54 -43.89 -19.21
N PRO A 55 23.43 -44.65 -19.11
CA PRO A 55 23.11 -45.68 -20.09
C PRO A 55 23.11 -45.11 -21.52
N GLU A 56 23.40 -45.95 -22.51
CA GLU A 56 23.69 -45.54 -23.90
C GLU A 56 22.52 -44.75 -24.53
N GLU A 57 21.29 -45.13 -24.18
CA GLU A 57 20.05 -44.45 -24.57
C GLU A 57 19.90 -43.02 -24.00
N PHE A 58 20.65 -42.66 -22.95
CA PHE A 58 20.60 -41.34 -22.30
C PHE A 58 21.86 -40.50 -22.48
N VAL A 59 22.87 -41.00 -23.21
CA VAL A 59 24.16 -40.28 -23.42
C VAL A 59 23.95 -38.91 -24.07
N ILE A 60 22.91 -38.75 -24.91
CA ILE A 60 22.57 -37.45 -25.51
C ILE A 60 22.21 -36.38 -24.47
N PHE A 61 21.80 -36.78 -23.26
CA PHE A 61 21.47 -35.88 -22.15
C PHE A 61 22.64 -35.65 -21.18
N ALA A 62 23.82 -36.23 -21.42
CA ALA A 62 24.99 -36.02 -20.56
C ALA A 62 25.28 -34.53 -20.29
N PRO A 63 25.22 -33.62 -21.28
CA PRO A 63 25.44 -32.19 -21.02
C PRO A 63 24.41 -31.56 -20.06
N ILE A 64 23.19 -32.10 -19.97
CA ILE A 64 22.16 -31.62 -19.05
C ILE A 64 22.43 -32.14 -17.64
N VAL A 65 22.77 -33.42 -17.52
CA VAL A 65 23.07 -34.07 -16.24
C VAL A 65 24.28 -33.43 -15.56
N ASP A 66 25.26 -32.98 -16.34
CA ASP A 66 26.43 -32.26 -15.84
C ASP A 66 26.07 -30.89 -15.19
N VAL A 67 24.91 -30.31 -15.54
CA VAL A 67 24.42 -29.02 -14.99
C VAL A 67 23.46 -29.22 -13.81
N LEU A 68 22.86 -30.40 -13.64
CA LEU A 68 21.91 -30.66 -12.54
C LEU A 68 22.50 -30.39 -11.13
N PRO A 69 23.77 -30.73 -10.82
CA PRO A 69 24.34 -30.48 -9.49
C PRO A 69 24.44 -29.00 -9.11
N ILE A 70 24.47 -28.07 -10.08
CA ILE A 70 24.54 -26.62 -9.78
C ILE A 70 23.17 -25.97 -9.60
N LEU A 71 22.07 -26.65 -9.96
CA LEU A 71 20.71 -26.10 -9.82
C LEU A 71 20.36 -25.62 -8.40
N PRO A 72 20.72 -26.32 -7.30
CA PRO A 72 20.46 -25.82 -5.94
C PRO A 72 21.10 -24.46 -5.65
N VAL A 73 22.26 -24.17 -6.24
CA VAL A 73 22.93 -22.87 -6.12
C VAL A 73 22.13 -21.79 -6.85
N PHE A 74 21.58 -22.09 -8.04
CA PHE A 74 20.71 -21.15 -8.74
C PHE A 74 19.42 -20.86 -7.97
N PHE A 75 18.81 -21.85 -7.31
CA PHE A 75 17.65 -21.61 -6.44
C PHE A 75 18.00 -20.73 -5.23
N PHE A 76 19.17 -20.95 -4.62
CA PHE A 76 19.66 -20.08 -3.55
C PHE A 76 19.88 -18.64 -4.02
N LEU A 77 20.53 -18.44 -5.17
CA LEU A 77 20.75 -17.12 -5.76
C LEU A 77 19.45 -16.45 -6.21
N LEU A 78 18.50 -17.22 -6.73
CA LEU A 78 17.18 -16.74 -7.12
C LEU A 78 16.41 -16.16 -5.93
N ALA A 79 16.58 -16.70 -4.72
CA ALA A 79 15.99 -16.13 -3.51
C ALA A 79 16.49 -14.69 -3.27
N PHE A 80 17.79 -14.42 -3.43
CA PHE A 80 18.33 -13.06 -3.30
C PHE A 80 17.93 -12.16 -4.47
N LEU A 81 17.87 -12.70 -5.69
CA LEU A 81 17.36 -11.98 -6.85
C LEU A 81 15.91 -11.53 -6.63
N TRP A 82 15.08 -12.40 -6.05
CA TRP A 82 13.69 -12.08 -5.71
C TRP A 82 13.60 -11.03 -4.60
N GLN A 83 14.49 -11.05 -3.60
CA GLN A 83 14.57 -9.96 -2.60
C GLN A 83 14.98 -8.62 -3.22
N VAL A 84 15.84 -8.63 -4.24
CA VAL A 84 16.33 -7.41 -4.93
C VAL A 84 15.31 -6.88 -5.95
N LEU A 85 14.58 -7.76 -6.63
CA LEU A 85 13.61 -7.38 -7.67
C LEU A 85 12.18 -7.24 -7.13
N GLY A 86 11.83 -7.89 -6.02
CA GLY A 86 10.44 -8.09 -5.57
C GLY A 86 9.80 -6.97 -4.76
N GLY A 87 10.46 -5.82 -4.58
CA GLY A 87 10.05 -4.82 -3.58
C GLY A 87 9.92 -3.39 -4.08
N SER A 88 9.34 -3.15 -5.26
CA SER A 88 8.86 -1.80 -5.59
C SER A 88 7.35 -1.75 -5.37
N HIS A 89 6.96 -1.51 -4.11
CA HIS A 89 5.56 -1.29 -3.77
C HIS A 89 5.15 0.14 -4.15
N PHE A 90 4.03 0.27 -4.84
CA PHE A 90 3.36 1.54 -5.03
C PHE A 90 2.33 1.71 -3.92
N TYR A 91 2.37 2.86 -3.25
CA TYR A 91 1.38 3.26 -2.27
C TYR A 91 0.57 4.39 -2.89
N LEU A 92 -0.74 4.18 -3.01
CA LEU A 92 -1.66 5.21 -3.48
C LEU A 92 -1.90 6.17 -2.32
N THR A 93 -1.66 7.46 -2.57
CA THR A 93 -1.79 8.49 -1.54
C THR A 93 -3.15 9.18 -1.59
N ASP A 94 -3.85 9.10 -2.72
CA ASP A 94 -5.16 9.75 -2.93
C ASP A 94 -6.01 9.00 -3.96
N HIS A 95 -7.28 9.37 -4.14
CA HIS A 95 -8.19 8.79 -5.14
C HIS A 95 -8.55 7.31 -4.94
N HIS A 96 -8.49 6.81 -3.70
CA HIS A 96 -8.92 5.46 -3.32
C HIS A 96 -10.35 5.13 -3.78
N HIS A 97 -11.29 6.08 -3.69
CA HIS A 97 -12.66 5.88 -4.18
C HIS A 97 -12.74 5.71 -5.70
N HIS A 98 -11.92 6.44 -6.45
CA HIS A 98 -11.88 6.32 -7.91
C HIS A 98 -11.24 4.99 -8.32
N ALA A 99 -10.12 4.61 -7.69
CA ALA A 99 -9.47 3.33 -7.92
C ALA A 99 -10.42 2.15 -7.61
N ALA A 100 -11.14 2.19 -6.49
CA ALA A 100 -12.12 1.17 -6.14
C ALA A 100 -13.35 1.18 -7.09
N ALA A 101 -13.80 2.35 -7.55
CA ALA A 101 -14.88 2.46 -8.52
C ALA A 101 -14.51 1.88 -9.90
N LEU A 102 -13.26 2.09 -10.36
CA LEU A 102 -12.74 1.47 -11.58
C LEU A 102 -12.74 -0.06 -11.47
N GLN A 103 -12.44 -0.62 -10.30
CA GLN A 103 -12.54 -2.06 -10.08
C GLN A 103 -13.98 -2.56 -10.14
N LEU A 104 -14.94 -1.78 -9.62
CA LEU A 104 -16.35 -2.13 -9.60
C LEU A 104 -17.09 -1.94 -10.92
N SER A 105 -16.50 -1.25 -11.92
CA SER A 105 -17.18 -0.94 -13.18
C SER A 105 -17.54 -2.19 -14.00
N ALA A 106 -17.06 -3.38 -13.59
CA ALA A 106 -17.44 -4.69 -14.12
C ALA A 106 -17.32 -4.79 -15.64
N ASP A 107 -16.41 -4.03 -16.24
CA ASP A 107 -16.06 -4.21 -17.64
C ASP A 107 -15.36 -5.57 -17.77
N GLU A 108 -15.76 -6.39 -18.74
CA GLU A 108 -15.11 -7.70 -18.99
C GLU A 108 -13.62 -7.51 -19.34
N ASP A 109 -13.26 -6.27 -19.73
CA ASP A 109 -11.92 -5.80 -20.05
C ASP A 109 -11.31 -4.94 -18.91
N ILE A 110 -11.62 -5.21 -17.64
CA ILE A 110 -10.95 -4.53 -16.49
C ILE A 110 -9.40 -4.60 -16.56
N PHE A 111 -8.87 -5.58 -17.29
CA PHE A 111 -7.44 -5.72 -17.59
C PHE A 111 -6.91 -4.72 -18.64
N ASP A 112 -7.78 -3.97 -19.32
CA ASP A 112 -7.44 -2.94 -20.32
C ASP A 112 -7.57 -1.50 -19.79
N ILE A 113 -7.84 -1.31 -18.49
CA ILE A 113 -7.84 0.03 -17.88
C ILE A 113 -6.41 0.45 -17.54
N ASP A 114 -5.81 1.25 -18.42
CA ASP A 114 -4.55 1.93 -18.15
C ASP A 114 -4.77 3.14 -17.23
N MET A 115 -4.15 3.13 -16.06
CA MET A 115 -4.12 4.28 -15.14
C MET A 115 -2.79 5.02 -15.25
N ASN A 116 -2.86 6.33 -15.54
CA ASN A 116 -1.70 7.20 -15.40
C ASN A 116 -1.45 7.49 -13.92
N ILE A 117 -0.27 7.13 -13.42
CA ILE A 117 0.13 7.38 -12.02
C ILE A 117 1.18 8.46 -11.99
N LEU A 118 0.97 9.46 -11.13
CA LEU A 118 1.98 10.46 -10.79
C LEU A 118 2.71 10.04 -9.52
N VAL A 119 4.02 9.78 -9.64
CA VAL A 119 4.87 9.51 -8.47
C VAL A 119 5.18 10.82 -7.76
N VAL A 120 4.54 11.05 -6.62
CA VAL A 120 4.75 12.25 -5.81
C VAL A 120 6.00 12.17 -4.92
N CYS A 121 6.46 10.97 -4.56
CA CYS A 121 7.66 10.74 -3.74
C CYS A 121 8.27 9.36 -4.03
N ASP A 122 9.61 9.29 -4.11
CA ASP A 122 10.35 8.02 -4.11
C ASP A 122 11.00 7.80 -2.74
N LEU A 123 10.46 6.85 -1.98
CA LEU A 123 10.90 6.52 -0.61
C LEU A 123 11.58 5.14 -0.53
N ARG A 124 11.93 4.51 -1.66
CA ARG A 124 12.45 3.13 -1.71
C ARG A 124 13.79 2.93 -1.00
N SER A 125 14.54 4.01 -0.78
CA SER A 125 15.83 3.97 -0.08
C SER A 125 15.70 3.94 1.45
N LEU A 126 14.49 4.12 1.98
CA LEU A 126 14.23 4.15 3.42
C LEU A 126 14.01 2.73 3.96
N GLY A 127 14.51 2.48 5.18
CA GLY A 127 14.08 1.30 5.95
C GLY A 127 12.65 1.48 6.46
N GLU A 128 11.97 0.37 6.75
CA GLU A 128 10.53 0.31 7.09
C GLU A 128 10.08 1.33 8.15
N VAL A 129 10.80 1.43 9.28
CA VAL A 129 10.47 2.37 10.36
C VAL A 129 10.51 3.83 9.88
N THR A 130 11.55 4.18 9.12
CA THR A 130 11.72 5.53 8.58
C THR A 130 10.73 5.81 7.44
N PHE A 131 10.42 4.80 6.63
CA PHE A 131 9.40 4.87 5.59
C PHE A 131 8.05 5.28 6.18
N TRP A 132 7.55 4.55 7.19
CA TRP A 132 6.26 4.87 7.81
C TRP A 132 6.26 6.21 8.54
N ALA A 133 7.36 6.57 9.20
CA ALA A 133 7.51 7.89 9.80
C ALA A 133 7.39 9.02 8.76
N GLU A 134 7.98 8.85 7.57
CA GLU A 134 7.91 9.83 6.50
C GLU A 134 6.52 9.87 5.82
N MET A 135 5.84 8.73 5.68
CA MET A 135 4.44 8.65 5.20
C MET A 135 3.48 9.41 6.13
N ILE A 136 3.60 9.21 7.45
CA ILE A 136 2.78 9.90 8.47
C ILE A 136 3.09 11.40 8.46
N LYS A 137 4.38 11.77 8.47
CA LYS A 137 4.80 13.18 8.48
C LYS A 137 4.31 13.97 7.28
N ARG A 138 4.21 13.33 6.11
CA ARG A 138 3.69 13.92 4.86
C ARG A 138 2.19 13.80 4.71
N LYS A 139 1.49 13.21 5.69
CA LYS A 139 0.05 13.00 5.64
C LYS A 139 -0.36 12.22 4.37
N TYR A 140 0.45 11.25 3.95
CA TYR A 140 0.18 10.35 2.82
C TYR A 140 -0.57 9.08 3.23
N VAL A 141 -0.77 8.89 4.53
CA VAL A 141 -1.47 7.74 5.10
C VAL A 141 -2.48 8.21 6.14
N TYR A 142 -3.67 7.62 6.11
CA TYR A 142 -4.72 7.81 7.10
C TYR A 142 -4.82 6.54 7.95
N LEU A 143 -4.45 6.62 9.23
CA LEU A 143 -4.28 5.48 10.13
C LEU A 143 -5.35 5.47 11.23
N GLU A 144 -6.61 5.57 10.82
CA GLU A 144 -7.76 5.48 11.71
C GLU A 144 -8.76 4.45 11.17
N SER A 145 -9.35 3.66 12.06
CA SER A 145 -10.36 2.63 11.74
C SER A 145 -11.52 2.67 12.74
N ARG A 146 -12.64 2.00 12.45
CA ARG A 146 -13.81 1.92 13.35
C ARG A 146 -14.16 0.47 13.67
N GLU A 147 -14.61 0.25 14.90
CA GLU A 147 -15.12 -1.06 15.33
C GLU A 147 -16.54 -1.35 14.79
N SER A 148 -17.30 -0.29 14.49
CA SER A 148 -18.63 -0.39 13.88
C SER A 148 -18.95 0.90 13.11
N PRO A 149 -19.95 0.90 12.21
CA PRO A 149 -20.30 2.06 11.40
C PRO A 149 -20.60 3.33 12.20
N PHE A 150 -21.15 3.18 13.41
CA PHE A 150 -21.53 4.30 14.29
C PHE A 150 -20.49 4.61 15.36
N ALA A 151 -19.50 3.74 15.59
CA ALA A 151 -18.43 3.99 16.55
C ALA A 151 -17.51 5.14 16.10
N LEU A 152 -16.98 5.92 17.05
CA LEU A 152 -15.91 6.88 16.76
C LEU A 152 -14.63 6.15 16.29
N PRO A 153 -13.84 6.76 15.39
CA PRO A 153 -12.60 6.17 14.92
C PRO A 153 -11.54 6.07 16.02
N HIS A 154 -10.63 5.11 15.85
CA HIS A 154 -9.45 4.92 16.69
C HIS A 154 -8.21 4.67 15.83
N LYS A 155 -7.05 5.02 16.41
CA LYS A 155 -5.76 4.85 15.74
C LYS A 155 -5.41 3.40 15.53
N VAL A 156 -4.89 3.12 14.34
CA VAL A 156 -4.36 1.81 13.97
C VAL A 156 -2.92 1.90 13.46
N GLY A 157 -2.22 0.76 13.43
CA GLY A 157 -0.88 0.67 12.87
C GLY A 157 -0.92 0.51 11.35
N PRO A 158 0.19 0.75 10.64
CA PRO A 158 0.27 0.52 9.19
C PRO A 158 0.07 -0.94 8.77
N ASP A 159 0.24 -1.89 9.69
CA ASP A 159 0.10 -3.32 9.47
C ASP A 159 -1.32 -3.77 9.13
N VAL A 160 -2.33 -2.94 9.45
CA VAL A 160 -3.74 -3.24 9.12
C VAL A 160 -4.20 -2.62 7.80
N LEU A 161 -3.33 -1.86 7.11
CA LEU A 161 -3.69 -1.25 5.83
C LEU A 161 -3.96 -2.32 4.77
N ALA A 162 -4.95 -2.05 3.91
CA ALA A 162 -5.25 -2.90 2.77
C ALA A 162 -4.01 -3.08 1.88
N SER A 163 -3.67 -4.33 1.58
CA SER A 163 -2.53 -4.69 0.72
C SER A 163 -2.85 -4.69 -0.77
N GLY A 164 -4.08 -4.29 -1.14
CA GLY A 164 -4.53 -4.20 -2.52
C GLY A 164 -5.74 -3.28 -2.66
N TRP A 165 -6.08 -2.94 -3.90
CA TRP A 165 -7.09 -1.94 -4.26
C TRP A 165 -8.53 -2.45 -4.26
N ALA A 166 -8.72 -3.72 -3.88
CA ALA A 166 -10.02 -4.35 -3.92
C ALA A 166 -10.98 -3.67 -2.93
N LEU A 167 -12.17 -3.24 -3.35
CA LEU A 167 -13.10 -2.49 -2.49
C LEU A 167 -13.42 -3.26 -1.20
N GLU A 168 -13.53 -4.59 -1.27
CA GLU A 168 -13.75 -5.47 -0.12
C GLU A 168 -12.64 -5.42 0.94
N ASN A 169 -11.46 -4.89 0.60
CA ASN A 169 -10.36 -4.69 1.54
C ASN A 169 -10.46 -3.36 2.29
N PHE A 170 -11.33 -2.45 1.88
CA PHE A 170 -11.53 -1.16 2.54
C PHE A 170 -12.70 -1.21 3.52
N GLU A 171 -12.53 -0.52 4.65
CA GLU A 171 -13.61 -0.30 5.61
C GLU A 171 -14.67 0.66 5.00
N ASP A 172 -15.94 0.27 5.04
CA ASP A 172 -17.04 1.16 4.62
C ASP A 172 -17.36 2.20 5.70
N ASN A 173 -16.86 3.42 5.49
CA ASN A 173 -17.04 4.54 6.40
C ASN A 173 -18.22 5.41 5.95
N LEU A 174 -19.42 5.07 6.44
CA LEU A 174 -20.68 5.80 6.20
C LEU A 174 -20.53 7.32 6.37
N TRP A 175 -19.87 7.76 7.43
CA TRP A 175 -19.72 9.17 7.76
C TRP A 175 -18.81 9.91 6.78
N ARG A 176 -17.74 9.26 6.32
CA ARG A 176 -16.86 9.79 5.27
C ARG A 176 -17.61 9.92 3.95
N SER A 177 -18.44 8.94 3.60
CA SER A 177 -19.29 8.98 2.41
C SER A 177 -20.31 10.12 2.49
N LEU A 178 -20.98 10.26 3.64
CA LEU A 178 -21.96 11.31 3.87
C LEU A 178 -21.35 12.71 3.85
N ALA A 179 -20.20 12.91 4.50
CA ALA A 179 -19.47 14.18 4.44
C ALA A 179 -19.03 14.53 3.01
N GLY A 180 -18.47 13.54 2.29
CA GLY A 180 -18.11 13.69 0.88
C GLY A 180 -19.31 14.07 0.01
N PHE A 181 -20.46 13.42 0.21
CA PHE A 181 -21.69 13.76 -0.51
C PHE A 181 -22.16 15.19 -0.20
N ALA A 182 -22.21 15.56 1.08
CA ALA A 182 -22.68 16.87 1.53
C ALA A 182 -21.76 18.04 1.12
N SER A 183 -20.51 17.75 0.73
CA SER A 183 -19.58 18.73 0.16
C SER A 183 -19.67 18.87 -1.36
N HIS A 184 -20.40 18.02 -2.08
CA HIS A 184 -20.50 18.07 -3.56
C HIS A 184 -21.92 18.38 -4.06
N VAL A 185 -22.71 19.11 -3.27
CA VAL A 185 -24.03 19.60 -3.70
C VAL A 185 -23.84 20.86 -4.56
N ASP A 186 -24.42 20.89 -5.77
CA ASP A 186 -24.22 21.93 -6.79
C ASP A 186 -24.63 23.36 -6.38
N ASP A 187 -25.38 23.51 -5.29
CA ASP A 187 -25.80 24.80 -4.78
C ASP A 187 -24.87 25.25 -3.64
N ALA A 188 -24.16 26.37 -3.83
CA ALA A 188 -23.29 26.99 -2.83
C ALA A 188 -24.00 27.31 -1.51
N SER A 189 -25.32 27.45 -1.53
CA SER A 189 -26.18 27.64 -0.34
C SER A 189 -26.42 26.33 0.42
N SER A 190 -26.20 25.20 -0.26
CA SER A 190 -26.55 23.85 0.17
C SER A 190 -25.34 22.92 0.30
N ARG A 191 -24.12 23.49 0.36
CA ARG A 191 -22.89 22.75 0.60
C ARG A 191 -22.47 22.86 2.06
N CYS A 192 -22.00 21.78 2.69
CA CYS A 192 -21.68 21.78 4.12
C CYS A 192 -20.38 22.52 4.47
N TYR A 193 -19.31 22.37 3.68
CA TYR A 193 -17.99 22.91 4.00
C TYR A 193 -17.13 23.11 2.73
N ILE A 194 -16.02 23.82 2.88
CA ILE A 194 -15.00 24.01 1.84
C ILE A 194 -13.82 23.09 2.07
N LYS A 195 -13.18 22.67 0.98
CA LYS A 195 -11.85 22.06 1.02
C LYS A 195 -10.79 23.15 0.90
N SER A 196 -9.60 22.91 1.45
CA SER A 196 -8.46 23.81 1.30
C SER A 196 -7.19 23.03 0.98
N CYS A 197 -6.21 23.70 0.38
CA CYS A 197 -5.01 23.02 -0.14
C CYS A 197 -4.04 22.56 0.94
N ASP A 198 -4.07 23.20 2.10
CA ASP A 198 -3.14 22.90 3.20
C ASP A 198 -3.72 21.90 4.21
N GLU A 199 -4.99 21.54 4.05
CA GLU A 199 -5.72 20.69 4.98
C GLU A 199 -6.02 19.31 4.39
N PHE A 200 -5.61 18.28 5.12
CA PHE A 200 -5.70 16.90 4.69
C PHE A 200 -6.86 16.22 5.40
N TYR A 201 -7.49 15.29 4.70
CA TYR A 201 -8.57 14.46 5.24
C TYR A 201 -9.78 15.25 5.76
N VAL A 202 -10.07 16.42 5.18
CA VAL A 202 -11.20 17.28 5.59
C VAL A 202 -12.52 16.50 5.62
N ASP A 203 -12.77 15.66 4.62
CA ASP A 203 -13.97 14.81 4.59
C ASP A 203 -14.03 13.80 5.75
N PHE A 204 -12.88 13.31 6.25
CA PHE A 204 -12.84 12.47 7.45
C PHE A 204 -13.05 13.28 8.73
N GLN A 205 -12.54 14.53 8.79
CA GLN A 205 -12.77 15.43 9.93
C GLN A 205 -14.27 15.75 10.06
N TRP A 206 -14.94 16.05 8.95
CA TRP A 206 -16.38 16.28 8.92
C TRP A 206 -17.17 15.01 9.21
N GLY A 207 -16.77 13.86 8.66
CA GLY A 207 -17.37 12.58 9.02
C GLY A 207 -17.28 12.29 10.53
N TYR A 208 -16.15 12.65 11.18
CA TYR A 208 -16.03 12.56 12.63
C TYR A 208 -16.99 13.50 13.35
N ALA A 209 -17.01 14.79 13.00
CA ALA A 209 -17.85 15.79 13.66
C ALA A 209 -19.35 15.47 13.51
N ILE A 210 -19.78 15.03 12.34
CA ILE A 210 -21.16 14.62 12.07
C ILE A 210 -21.53 13.38 12.90
N ASN A 211 -20.64 12.39 12.99
CA ASN A 211 -20.87 11.22 13.85
C ASN A 211 -21.06 11.63 15.31
N VAL A 212 -20.16 12.47 15.83
CA VAL A 212 -20.27 12.97 17.22
C VAL A 212 -21.59 13.71 17.42
N ALA A 213 -21.93 14.65 16.54
CA ALA A 213 -23.16 15.42 16.65
C ALA A 213 -24.43 14.54 16.59
N THR A 214 -24.37 13.43 15.87
CA THR A 214 -25.52 12.54 15.67
C THR A 214 -25.66 11.53 16.79
N GLU A 215 -24.60 10.80 17.12
CA GLU A 215 -24.68 9.62 17.99
C GLU A 215 -24.26 9.90 19.44
N TYR A 216 -23.49 10.97 19.69
CA TYR A 216 -22.84 11.19 20.99
C TYR A 216 -23.16 12.53 21.65
N ASN A 217 -23.43 13.57 20.86
CA ASN A 217 -23.64 14.92 21.36
C ASN A 217 -24.65 15.71 20.52
N ALA A 218 -25.94 15.45 20.77
CA ALA A 218 -27.05 16.15 20.12
C ALA A 218 -27.06 17.68 20.37
N THR A 219 -26.32 18.19 21.36
CA THR A 219 -26.27 19.64 21.64
C THR A 219 -25.53 20.45 20.57
N LEU A 220 -24.82 19.79 19.66
CA LEU A 220 -24.19 20.43 18.50
C LEU A 220 -25.21 20.83 17.43
N TRP A 221 -26.40 20.22 17.45
CA TRP A 221 -27.48 20.59 16.55
C TRP A 221 -28.18 21.87 17.00
N PRO A 222 -28.72 22.68 16.07
CA PRO A 222 -29.44 23.90 16.45
C PRO A 222 -30.72 23.61 17.25
N SER A 223 -31.37 22.47 17.01
CA SER A 223 -32.54 22.02 17.75
C SER A 223 -32.60 20.49 17.91
N SER A 224 -33.31 20.03 18.94
CA SER A 224 -33.58 18.60 19.15
C SER A 224 -34.43 17.99 18.04
N ASP A 225 -35.30 18.79 17.42
CA ASP A 225 -36.19 18.32 16.36
C ASP A 225 -35.43 18.07 15.06
N GLU A 226 -34.46 18.93 14.72
CA GLU A 226 -33.56 18.73 13.58
C GLU A 226 -32.68 17.49 13.79
N HIS A 227 -32.06 17.36 14.97
CA HIS A 227 -31.28 16.18 15.35
C HIS A 227 -32.10 14.90 15.20
N ALA A 228 -33.28 14.86 15.81
CA ALA A 228 -34.13 13.67 15.77
C ALA A 228 -34.65 13.36 14.36
N THR A 229 -34.88 14.37 13.54
CA THR A 229 -35.29 14.20 12.14
C THR A 229 -34.17 13.61 11.31
N PHE A 230 -32.96 14.16 11.44
CA PHE A 230 -31.78 13.65 10.76
C PHE A 230 -31.47 12.20 11.18
N GLN A 231 -31.44 11.93 12.49
CA GLN A 231 -31.10 10.60 13.01
C GLN A 231 -32.10 9.53 12.54
N ARG A 232 -33.42 9.84 12.56
CA ARG A 232 -34.44 8.93 12.02
C ARG A 232 -34.24 8.66 10.53
N LEU A 233 -33.92 9.68 9.74
CA LEU A 233 -33.67 9.53 8.30
C LEU A 233 -32.43 8.66 8.07
N LEU A 234 -31.32 8.95 8.74
CA LEU A 234 -30.07 8.19 8.65
C LEU A 234 -30.30 6.71 8.95
N HIS A 235 -30.96 6.40 10.07
CA HIS A 235 -31.19 5.01 10.51
C HIS A 235 -32.25 4.28 9.68
N SER A 236 -33.00 5.00 8.82
CA SER A 236 -33.94 4.39 7.88
C SER A 236 -33.30 3.94 6.57
N LEU A 237 -32.09 4.41 6.25
CA LEU A 237 -31.42 4.06 4.99
C LEU A 237 -30.90 2.61 5.03
N PRO A 238 -30.97 1.90 3.89
CA PRO A 238 -30.36 0.58 3.78
C PRO A 238 -28.84 0.71 3.88
N TYR A 239 -28.26 0.12 4.92
CA TYR A 239 -26.82 -0.03 5.11
C TYR A 239 -26.50 -1.53 5.18
N PRO A 240 -25.43 -2.07 4.52
CA PRO A 240 -24.34 -1.42 3.77
C PRO A 240 -24.41 -1.59 2.22
N SER A 241 -25.57 -1.86 1.61
CA SER A 241 -25.64 -2.21 0.18
C SER A 241 -25.57 -0.99 -0.74
N LEU A 242 -24.40 -0.74 -1.35
CA LEU A 242 -24.24 0.25 -2.45
C LEU A 242 -25.14 -0.05 -3.65
N LYS A 243 -25.51 -1.32 -3.87
CA LYS A 243 -26.37 -1.73 -4.99
C LYS A 243 -27.80 -1.23 -4.86
N ASP A 244 -28.25 -0.96 -3.64
CA ASP A 244 -29.61 -0.55 -3.31
C ASP A 244 -29.70 0.90 -2.81
N ALA A 245 -28.60 1.65 -2.87
CA ALA A 245 -28.54 3.03 -2.40
C ALA A 245 -29.31 3.97 -3.35
N ASP A 246 -30.36 4.63 -2.84
CA ASP A 246 -31.08 5.68 -3.58
C ASP A 246 -30.41 7.05 -3.37
N LEU A 247 -29.81 7.59 -4.43
CA LEU A 247 -29.16 8.91 -4.42
C LEU A 247 -30.09 10.04 -3.97
N ARG A 248 -31.42 9.90 -4.15
CA ARG A 248 -32.39 10.90 -3.70
C ARG A 248 -32.51 10.92 -2.19
N ASP A 249 -32.39 9.76 -1.54
CA ASP A 249 -32.46 9.68 -0.09
C ASP A 249 -31.15 10.16 0.55
N TRP A 250 -30.00 9.87 -0.09
CA TRP A 250 -28.72 10.49 0.27
C TRP A 250 -28.74 12.01 0.08
N LYS A 251 -29.37 12.51 -0.99
CA LYS A 251 -29.56 13.95 -1.20
C LYS A 251 -30.36 14.59 -0.08
N LYS A 252 -31.52 14.02 0.27
CA LYS A 252 -32.31 14.50 1.41
C LYS A 252 -31.51 14.47 2.71
N LEU A 253 -30.75 13.40 2.94
CA LEU A 253 -29.91 13.28 4.13
C LEU A 253 -28.83 14.37 4.19
N GLY A 254 -28.18 14.67 3.06
CA GLY A 254 -27.24 15.79 2.93
C GLY A 254 -27.89 17.15 3.19
N GLU A 255 -29.09 17.39 2.66
CA GLU A 255 -29.84 18.63 2.91
C GLU A 255 -30.22 18.80 4.40
N GLN A 256 -30.57 17.71 5.09
CA GLN A 256 -30.87 17.72 6.53
C GLN A 256 -29.63 18.00 7.41
N LEU A 257 -28.41 17.85 6.88
CA LEU A 257 -27.18 18.20 7.62
C LEU A 257 -26.88 19.69 7.64
N LEU A 258 -27.42 20.47 6.71
CA LEU A 258 -27.03 21.87 6.53
C LEU A 258 -27.17 22.73 7.80
N PRO A 259 -28.26 22.61 8.59
CA PRO A 259 -28.37 23.37 9.85
C PRO A 259 -27.24 23.07 10.84
N LEU A 260 -26.78 21.81 10.90
CA LEU A 260 -25.62 21.42 11.69
C LEU A 260 -24.32 22.00 11.09
N CYS A 261 -24.11 21.81 9.79
CA CYS A 261 -22.88 22.21 9.10
C CYS A 261 -22.60 23.72 9.18
N HIS A 262 -23.65 24.53 9.02
CA HIS A 262 -23.55 25.99 9.09
C HIS A 262 -23.72 26.54 10.51
N GLY A 263 -23.95 25.64 11.47
CA GLY A 263 -24.11 25.97 12.87
C GLY A 263 -22.81 26.51 13.48
N PRO A 264 -22.89 27.54 14.35
CA PRO A 264 -21.74 28.02 15.13
C PRO A 264 -21.02 26.95 15.97
N PRO A 265 -21.67 25.90 16.52
CA PRO A 265 -20.98 24.88 17.32
C PRO A 265 -19.90 24.10 16.57
N LEU A 266 -19.98 24.02 15.23
CA LEU A 266 -18.96 23.35 14.42
C LEU A 266 -17.83 24.28 13.99
N HIS A 267 -17.99 25.59 14.15
CA HIS A 267 -16.90 26.54 13.89
C HIS A 267 -15.78 26.33 14.92
N SER A 268 -14.59 25.97 14.44
CA SER A 268 -13.42 25.66 15.29
C SER A 268 -13.65 24.48 16.26
N TYR A 269 -14.52 23.53 15.90
CA TYR A 269 -14.79 22.35 16.72
C TYR A 269 -13.50 21.54 16.99
N PRO A 270 -13.20 21.14 18.23
CA PRO A 270 -11.95 20.45 18.55
C PRO A 270 -11.95 19.02 18.00
N LEU A 271 -10.84 18.63 17.36
CA LEU A 271 -10.62 17.28 16.86
C LEU A 271 -9.73 16.46 17.81
N PRO A 272 -9.94 15.14 17.91
CA PRO A 272 -9.11 14.28 18.73
C PRO A 272 -7.69 14.15 18.14
N ALA A 273 -6.76 13.72 19.00
CA ALA A 273 -5.40 13.44 18.58
C ALA A 273 -5.39 12.29 17.56
N GLY A 274 -5.07 12.59 16.30
CA GLY A 274 -5.13 11.63 15.18
C GLY A 274 -5.38 12.32 13.84
N PHE A 275 -6.18 13.38 13.87
CA PHE A 275 -6.28 14.29 12.73
C PHE A 275 -5.04 15.18 12.60
N PRO A 276 -4.68 15.60 11.36
CA PRO A 276 -3.57 16.54 11.13
C PRO A 276 -3.80 17.92 11.75
N SER A 277 -5.06 18.33 11.90
CA SER A 277 -5.49 19.59 12.50
C SER A 277 -6.04 19.38 13.91
N THR A 278 -5.91 20.39 14.77
CA THR A 278 -6.46 20.38 16.14
C THR A 278 -7.92 20.81 16.19
N THR A 279 -8.41 21.49 15.15
CA THR A 279 -9.79 21.93 15.00
C THR A 279 -10.34 21.54 13.64
N LEU A 280 -11.66 21.44 13.55
CA LEU A 280 -12.40 21.16 12.33
C LEU A 280 -12.14 22.25 11.29
N GLN A 281 -11.68 21.84 10.12
CA GLN A 281 -11.34 22.72 9.02
C GLN A 281 -12.49 22.83 8.01
N GLY A 282 -12.48 23.89 7.20
CA GLY A 282 -13.43 24.06 6.10
C GLY A 282 -14.80 24.62 6.51
N TRP A 283 -15.01 24.98 7.77
CA TRP A 283 -16.20 25.72 8.17
C TRP A 283 -16.21 27.09 7.47
N SER A 284 -17.36 27.47 6.91
CA SER A 284 -17.52 28.72 6.16
C SER A 284 -18.91 29.31 6.39
N PRO A 285 -19.06 30.65 6.40
CA PRO A 285 -20.38 31.27 6.27
C PRO A 285 -21.02 30.92 4.92
N VAL A 286 -22.35 31.00 4.87
CA VAL A 286 -23.16 30.82 3.65
C VAL A 286 -23.30 32.16 2.91
N PRO A 287 -23.19 32.20 1.56
CA PRO A 287 -22.95 31.08 0.64
C PRO A 287 -21.51 30.55 0.72
N VAL A 288 -21.37 29.23 0.58
CA VAL A 288 -20.09 28.52 0.72
C VAL A 288 -19.25 28.68 -0.55
N PRO A 289 -18.05 29.29 -0.49
CA PRO A 289 -17.25 29.67 -1.67
C PRO A 289 -16.57 28.46 -2.31
N ASP A 290 -16.42 28.45 -3.63
CA ASP A 290 -15.82 27.34 -4.39
C ASP A 290 -14.51 26.81 -3.82
N ASP A 291 -14.28 25.51 -3.97
CA ASP A 291 -13.02 24.89 -3.56
C ASP A 291 -11.84 25.48 -4.36
N PRO A 292 -10.70 25.75 -3.71
CA PRO A 292 -9.53 26.26 -4.40
C PRO A 292 -8.91 25.17 -5.30
N SER A 293 -8.27 25.60 -6.38
CA SER A 293 -7.43 24.72 -7.20
C SER A 293 -6.11 24.46 -6.48
N CYS A 294 -5.90 23.23 -6.01
CA CYS A 294 -4.72 22.86 -5.23
C CYS A 294 -3.62 22.22 -6.06
N LYS A 295 -2.37 22.45 -5.67
CA LYS A 295 -1.20 21.70 -6.17
C LYS A 295 -0.98 20.50 -5.26
N TYR A 296 -0.56 19.37 -5.83
CA TYR A 296 -0.18 18.21 -5.04
C TYR A 296 1.13 18.46 -4.28
N GLU A 297 1.23 17.94 -3.07
CA GLU A 297 2.48 17.92 -2.31
C GLU A 297 3.40 16.83 -2.91
N SER A 298 4.66 17.17 -3.18
CA SER A 298 5.64 16.23 -3.75
C SER A 298 7.02 16.37 -3.11
N CYS A 299 7.79 15.29 -3.13
CA CYS A 299 9.18 15.30 -2.69
C CYS A 299 10.04 16.04 -3.72
N THR A 300 10.99 16.85 -3.24
CA THR A 300 11.94 17.62 -4.06
C THR A 300 12.80 16.75 -5.00
N SER A 301 12.82 15.43 -4.80
CA SER A 301 13.70 14.48 -5.49
C SER A 301 12.99 13.54 -6.46
N VAL A 302 11.76 13.83 -6.93
CA VAL A 302 11.15 13.02 -8.00
C VAL A 302 11.92 13.26 -9.30
N ARG A 303 13.02 12.53 -9.49
CA ARG A 303 13.66 12.36 -10.80
C ARG A 303 12.92 11.25 -11.52
N MET A 304 11.83 11.60 -12.21
CA MET A 304 11.36 10.76 -13.30
C MET A 304 12.48 10.76 -14.34
N ASN A 305 13.11 9.61 -14.58
CA ASN A 305 14.03 9.48 -15.69
C ASN A 305 13.24 9.72 -17.00
N GLY A 306 13.37 10.90 -17.60
CA GLY A 306 13.21 11.06 -19.04
C GLY A 306 11.91 11.63 -19.61
N HIS A 307 10.98 12.18 -18.82
CA HIS A 307 9.87 12.96 -19.40
C HIS A 307 9.62 14.26 -18.63
N GLU A 308 9.72 15.37 -19.35
CA GLU A 308 9.33 16.71 -18.90
C GLU A 308 7.90 16.68 -18.37
N ALA A 309 7.66 17.48 -17.31
CA ALA A 309 6.37 17.67 -16.70
C ALA A 309 5.32 18.04 -17.75
N ALA A 310 4.50 17.07 -18.14
CA ALA A 310 3.28 17.34 -18.88
C ALA A 310 2.27 17.94 -17.88
N GLU A 311 1.94 19.21 -18.06
CA GLU A 311 0.69 19.77 -17.56
C GLU A 311 -0.46 18.96 -18.17
N GLY A 312 -0.94 18.01 -17.39
CA GLY A 312 -2.14 17.24 -17.69
C GLY A 312 -2.92 17.12 -16.40
N ILE A 313 -4.25 17.18 -16.50
CA ILE A 313 -5.15 16.85 -15.40
C ILE A 313 -4.82 15.41 -15.00
N VAL A 314 -4.33 15.24 -13.77
CA VAL A 314 -3.94 13.94 -13.22
C VAL A 314 -5.01 13.53 -12.22
N VAL A 315 -5.57 12.34 -12.45
CA VAL A 315 -6.67 11.73 -11.68
C VAL A 315 -6.28 11.47 -10.25
#